data_AF-A0A525CPD4-F1
#
_entry.id   AF-A0A525CPD4-F1
#
_cell.length_a   1.000
_cell.length_b   1.000
_cell.length_c   1.000
_cell.angle_alpha   90.00
_cell.angle_beta   90.00
_cell.angle_gamma   90.00
#
_symmetry.space_group_name_H-M   'P 1'
#
loop_
_entity.id
_entity.type
_entity.pdbx_description
1 polymer ?
#
loop_
_entity_poly.entity_id
_entity_poly.type
_entity_poly.pdbx_seq_one_letter_code
_entity_poly.pdbx_strand_id
1 'polypeptide(L)'
;MCKYHEEDAISIFEELIQKPMKLSDPFGRMERRHQAGYESMKKALIEGGITTRTGALATMKASRYQVIRVLFFSLVISVLLSLLFPSAMLLFGALLIFISVLAITSYLNGKRYTYRYIEEELNQFQKTE
;
A
#
# COMPACT_ATOMS: atom_id res chain seq x y z
N MET A 1 -24.68 -5.22 -7.57
CA MET A 1 -24.57 -6.36 -6.62
C MET A 1 -23.26 -7.12 -6.90
N CYS A 2 -22.12 -6.40 -6.88
CA CYS A 2 -20.80 -6.93 -7.29
C CYS A 2 -19.64 -6.33 -6.45
N LYS A 3 -19.95 -5.74 -5.28
CA LYS A 3 -18.97 -5.08 -4.41
C LYS A 3 -18.40 -6.01 -3.33
N TYR A 4 -19.13 -7.07 -2.98
CA TYR A 4 -18.75 -8.01 -1.93
C TYR A 4 -17.63 -8.97 -2.37
N HIS A 5 -17.64 -9.45 -3.63
CA HIS A 5 -16.66 -10.41 -4.12
C HIS A 5 -15.26 -9.83 -4.37
N GLU A 6 -15.14 -8.52 -4.61
CA GLU A 6 -13.86 -7.85 -4.85
C GLU A 6 -13.09 -7.61 -3.55
N GLU A 7 -13.79 -7.35 -2.44
CA GLU A 7 -13.13 -7.15 -1.14
C GLU A 7 -12.62 -8.46 -0.53
N ASP A 8 -13.25 -9.60 -0.84
CA ASP A 8 -12.81 -10.94 -0.39
C ASP A 8 -11.57 -11.43 -1.15
N ALA A 9 -11.47 -11.18 -2.46
CA ALA A 9 -10.28 -11.56 -3.23
C ALA A 9 -9.06 -10.72 -2.82
N ILE A 10 -9.27 -9.43 -2.53
CA ILE A 10 -8.23 -8.55 -2.02
C ILE A 10 -7.86 -8.94 -0.58
N SER A 11 -8.81 -9.29 0.28
CA SER A 11 -8.51 -9.72 1.65
C SER A 11 -7.73 -11.04 1.69
N ILE A 12 -8.04 -12.01 0.84
CA ILE A 12 -7.30 -13.27 0.70
C ILE A 12 -5.90 -13.03 0.15
N PHE A 13 -5.74 -12.16 -0.84
CA PHE A 13 -4.43 -11.79 -1.37
C PHE A 13 -3.61 -10.97 -0.34
N GLU A 14 -4.27 -10.07 0.40
CA GLU A 14 -3.71 -9.35 1.55
C GLU A 14 -3.26 -10.34 2.64
N GLU A 15 -4.06 -11.35 2.94
CA GLU A 15 -3.78 -12.39 3.94
C GLU A 15 -2.63 -13.32 3.48
N LEU A 16 -2.57 -13.67 2.19
CA LEU A 16 -1.49 -14.46 1.60
C LEU A 16 -0.15 -13.69 1.57
N ILE A 17 -0.18 -12.36 1.38
CA ILE A 17 1.02 -11.51 1.40
C ILE A 17 1.42 -11.15 2.84
N GLN A 18 0.45 -10.91 3.73
CA GLN A 18 0.69 -10.41 5.08
C GLN A 18 0.71 -11.49 6.16
N LYS A 19 0.47 -12.78 5.86
CA LYS A 19 0.60 -13.83 6.88
C LYS A 19 1.95 -13.65 7.57
N PRO A 20 1.97 -13.24 8.85
CA PRO A 20 3.22 -12.93 9.51
C PRO A 20 3.88 -14.28 9.74
N MET A 21 4.77 -14.65 8.82
CA MET A 21 5.87 -15.51 9.21
C MET A 21 6.59 -14.70 10.26
N LYS A 22 6.37 -15.04 11.54
CA LYS A 22 7.14 -14.57 12.68
C LYS A 22 8.57 -15.11 12.48
N LEU A 23 9.25 -14.56 11.48
CA LEU A 23 10.62 -14.81 11.18
C LEU A 23 11.36 -14.11 12.31
N SER A 24 11.86 -14.89 13.27
CA SER A 24 12.72 -14.37 14.31
C SER A 24 13.92 -13.74 13.61
N ASP A 25 13.90 -12.42 13.42
CA ASP A 25 15.04 -11.66 12.90
C ASP A 25 15.95 -11.35 14.10
N PRO A 26 17.03 -12.12 14.33
CA PRO A 26 17.89 -11.92 15.49
C PRO A 26 18.66 -10.59 15.44
N PHE A 27 18.66 -9.90 14.30
CA PHE A 27 19.35 -8.64 14.10
C PHE A 27 18.41 -7.43 14.00
N GLY A 28 17.09 -7.66 14.06
CA GLY A 28 16.07 -6.60 14.00
C GLY A 28 16.17 -5.68 12.78
N ARG A 29 16.79 -6.14 11.68
CA ARG A 29 17.00 -5.33 10.48
C ARG A 29 15.69 -5.00 9.79
N MET A 30 14.77 -5.96 9.75
CA MET A 30 13.43 -5.77 9.21
C MET A 30 12.61 -4.80 10.06
N GLU A 31 12.72 -4.92 11.39
CA GLU A 31 12.04 -4.02 12.31
C GLU A 31 12.53 -2.57 12.15
N ARG A 32 13.84 -2.36 12.05
CA ARG A 32 14.43 -1.04 11.80
C ARG A 32 13.94 -0.41 10.49
N ARG A 33 13.81 -1.21 9.42
CA ARG A 33 13.27 -0.72 8.13
C ARG A 33 11.81 -0.34 8.25
N HIS A 34 11.00 -1.14 8.94
CA HIS A 34 9.59 -0.81 9.19
C HIS A 34 9.45 0.44 10.06
N GLN A 35 10.30 0.60 11.08
CA GLN A 35 10.30 1.80 11.91
C GLN A 35 10.68 3.05 11.10
N ALA A 36 11.75 2.99 10.30
CA ALA A 36 12.12 4.11 9.43
C ALA A 36 11.01 4.47 8.43
N GLY A 37 10.35 3.46 7.86
CA GLY A 37 9.18 3.65 6.99
C GLY A 37 8.02 4.32 7.72
N TYR A 38 7.71 3.87 8.94
CA TYR A 38 6.68 4.44 9.80
C TYR A 38 6.98 5.91 10.13
N GLU A 39 8.20 6.25 10.59
CA GLU A 39 8.58 7.63 10.91
C GLU A 39 8.44 8.56 9.69
N SER A 40 8.85 8.10 8.51
CA SER A 40 8.70 8.89 7.28
C SER A 40 7.24 9.18 6.95
N MET A 41 6.36 8.17 7.10
CA MET A 41 4.94 8.31 6.81
C MET A 41 4.25 9.19 7.87
N LYS A 42 4.57 8.97 9.16
CA LYS A 42 4.07 9.79 10.28
C LYS A 42 4.42 11.27 10.03
N LYS A 43 5.68 11.56 9.70
CA LYS A 43 6.13 12.91 9.37
C LYS A 43 5.33 13.51 8.22
N ALA A 44 5.13 12.76 7.12
CA ALA A 44 4.35 13.22 5.98
C ALA A 44 2.87 13.50 6.33
N LEU A 45 2.25 12.68 7.19
CA LEU A 45 0.88 12.90 7.66
C LEU A 45 0.80 14.18 8.52
N ILE A 46 1.73 14.37 9.45
CA ILE A 46 1.77 15.55 10.33
C ILE A 46 2.04 16.83 9.50
N GLU A 47 3.01 16.80 8.59
CA GLU A 47 3.31 17.92 7.68
C GLU A 47 2.13 18.24 6.75
N GLY A 48 1.35 17.22 6.36
CA GLY A 48 0.10 17.38 5.63
C GLY A 48 -1.09 17.86 6.48
N GLY A 49 -0.88 18.15 7.77
CA GLY A 49 -1.92 18.60 8.70
C GLY A 49 -2.91 17.51 9.12
N ILE A 50 -2.56 16.23 8.91
CA ILE A 50 -3.44 15.09 9.18
C ILE A 50 -3.23 14.62 10.62
N THR A 51 -3.91 15.29 11.54
CA THR A 51 -3.88 14.98 13.00
C THR A 51 -5.19 14.39 13.50
N THR A 52 -6.12 14.05 12.61
CA THR A 52 -7.43 13.49 12.96
C THR A 52 -7.61 12.10 12.38
N ARG A 53 -8.36 11.25 13.08
CA ARG A 53 -8.64 9.87 12.65
C ARG A 53 -9.38 9.84 11.30
N THR A 54 -10.35 10.74 11.13
CA THR A 54 -11.08 10.91 9.87
C THR A 54 -10.17 11.36 8.73
N GLY A 55 -9.24 12.28 8.99
CA GLY A 55 -8.23 12.69 8.02
C GLY A 55 -7.36 11.52 7.57
N ALA A 56 -6.79 10.75 8.50
CA ALA A 56 -5.94 9.60 8.19
C ALA A 56 -6.68 8.52 7.38
N LEU A 57 -7.93 8.22 7.74
CA LEU A 57 -8.77 7.27 6.99
C LEU A 57 -9.11 7.79 5.58
N ALA A 58 -9.29 9.11 5.41
CA ALA A 58 -9.50 9.70 4.09
C ALA A 58 -8.26 9.56 3.19
N THR A 59 -7.06 9.73 3.76
CA THR A 59 -5.79 9.51 3.05
C THR A 59 -5.65 8.07 2.56
N MET A 60 -6.04 7.09 3.38
CA MET A 60 -6.06 5.69 2.98
C MET A 60 -7.04 5.40 1.84
N LYS A 61 -8.23 6.01 1.87
CA LYS A 61 -9.18 5.88 0.76
C LYS A 61 -8.61 6.48 -0.52
N ALA A 62 -8.01 7.66 -0.43
CA ALA A 62 -7.37 8.31 -1.57
C ALA A 62 -6.22 7.49 -2.15
N SER A 63 -5.38 6.87 -1.30
CA SER A 63 -4.27 6.03 -1.76
C SER A 63 -4.74 4.79 -2.50
N ARG A 64 -5.86 4.15 -2.08
CA ARG A 64 -6.49 3.04 -2.84
C ARG A 64 -6.83 3.46 -4.27
N TYR A 65 -7.47 4.63 -4.44
CA TYR A 65 -7.80 5.13 -5.77
C TYR A 65 -6.57 5.45 -6.63
N GLN A 66 -5.50 5.96 -6.02
CA GLN A 66 -4.24 6.20 -6.73
C GLN A 66 -3.62 4.90 -7.23
N VAL A 67 -3.58 3.86 -6.39
CA VAL A 67 -3.05 2.53 -6.77
C VAL A 67 -3.84 1.94 -7.93
N ILE A 68 -5.17 1.98 -7.86
CA ILE A 68 -6.03 1.50 -8.95
C ILE A 68 -5.76 2.27 -10.25
N ARG A 69 -5.61 3.60 -10.18
CA ARG A 69 -5.26 4.42 -11.36
C ARG A 69 -3.91 4.03 -11.93
N VAL A 70 -2.88 3.86 -11.09
CA VAL A 70 -1.54 3.44 -11.54
C VAL A 70 -1.59 2.09 -12.23
N LEU A 71 -2.27 1.10 -11.63
CA LEU A 71 -2.44 -0.22 -12.24
C LEU A 71 -3.16 -0.13 -13.59
N PHE A 72 -4.26 0.62 -13.64
CA PHE A 72 -5.02 0.81 -14.88
C PHE A 72 -4.17 1.45 -15.99
N PHE A 73 -3.47 2.56 -15.70
CA PHE A 73 -2.60 3.20 -16.69
C PHE A 73 -1.43 2.30 -17.11
N SER A 74 -0.81 1.59 -16.16
CA SER A 74 0.27 0.66 -16.49
C SER A 74 -0.19 -0.45 -17.43
N LEU A 75 -1.40 -0.98 -17.22
CA LEU A 75 -2.00 -2.00 -18.07
C LEU A 75 -2.25 -1.46 -19.48
N VAL A 76 -2.92 -0.32 -19.59
CA VAL A 76 -3.24 0.31 -20.89
C VAL A 76 -1.97 0.62 -21.67
N ILE A 77 -0.95 1.21 -21.02
CA ILE A 77 0.33 1.51 -21.65
C ILE A 77 1.05 0.23 -22.07
N SER A 78 1.07 -0.81 -21.22
CA SER A 78 1.70 -2.08 -21.54
C SER A 78 1.06 -2.76 -22.76
N VAL A 79 -0.27 -2.73 -22.86
CA VAL A 79 -1.00 -3.28 -24.02
C VAL A 79 -0.67 -2.48 -25.28
N LEU A 80 -0.69 -1.15 -25.21
CA LEU A 80 -0.38 -0.29 -26.34
C LEU A 80 1.05 -0.50 -26.86
N LEU A 81 2.03 -0.60 -25.95
CA LEU A 81 3.42 -0.90 -26.30
C LEU A 81 3.60 -2.30 -26.89
N SER A 82 2.86 -3.28 -26.38
CA SER A 82 2.91 -4.66 -26.91
C SER A 82 2.35 -4.75 -28.34
N LEU A 83 1.34 -3.93 -28.66
CA LEU A 83 0.80 -3.81 -30.02
C LEU A 83 1.79 -3.14 -30.98
N LEU A 84 2.50 -2.11 -30.50
CA LEU A 84 3.45 -1.35 -31.32
C LEU A 84 4.78 -2.09 -31.52
N PHE A 85 5.21 -2.88 -30.54
CA PHE A 85 6.47 -3.64 -30.53
C PHE A 85 6.25 -5.08 -30.06
N PRO A 86 5.70 -5.96 -30.92
CA PRO A 86 5.35 -7.33 -30.54
C PRO A 86 6.58 -8.17 -30.13
N SER A 87 7.76 -7.87 -30.66
CA SER A 87 9.01 -8.56 -30.29
C SER A 87 9.43 -8.32 -28.83
N ALA A 88 8.96 -7.25 -28.20
CA ALA A 88 9.29 -6.87 -26.82
C ALA A 88 8.16 -7.18 -25.82
N MET A 89 7.13 -7.95 -26.22
CA MET A 89 5.94 -8.21 -25.40
C MET A 89 6.28 -8.81 -24.02
N LEU A 90 7.26 -9.72 -23.94
CA LEU A 90 7.71 -10.29 -22.67
C LEU A 90 8.31 -9.24 -21.72
N LEU A 91 9.03 -8.25 -22.26
CA LEU A 91 9.62 -7.18 -21.46
C LEU A 91 8.54 -6.28 -20.86
N PHE A 92 7.52 -5.90 -21.65
CA PHE A 92 6.41 -5.10 -21.14
C PHE A 92 5.57 -5.87 -20.12
N GLY A 93 5.33 -7.17 -20.34
CA GLY A 93 4.66 -8.03 -19.37
C GLY A 93 5.42 -8.11 -18.04
N ALA A 94 6.74 -8.29 -18.08
CA ALA A 94 7.57 -8.28 -16.88
C ALA A 94 7.53 -6.93 -16.14
N LEU A 95 7.59 -5.82 -16.90
CA LEU A 95 7.49 -4.47 -16.35
C LEU A 95 6.13 -4.22 -15.69
N LEU A 96 5.03 -4.66 -16.31
CA LEU A 96 3.69 -4.55 -15.75
C LEU A 96 3.56 -5.27 -14.42
N ILE A 97 4.09 -6.51 -14.33
CA ILE A 97 4.10 -7.28 -13.08
C ILE A 97 4.93 -6.56 -12.02
N PHE A 98 6.12 -6.08 -12.38
CA PHE A 98 7.00 -5.36 -11.47
C PHE A 98 6.34 -4.11 -10.88
N ILE A 99 5.75 -3.26 -11.74
CA ILE A 99 5.00 -2.07 -11.31
C ILE A 99 3.83 -2.46 -10.41
N SER A 100 3.12 -3.53 -10.74
CA SER A 100 1.98 -4.01 -9.95
C SER A 100 2.41 -4.41 -8.54
N VAL A 101 3.49 -5.18 -8.42
CA VAL A 101 4.04 -5.58 -7.11
C VAL A 101 4.48 -4.36 -6.31
N LEU A 102 5.17 -3.40 -6.93
CA LEU A 102 5.57 -2.16 -6.24
C LEU A 102 4.37 -1.34 -5.75
N ALA A 103 3.34 -1.18 -6.57
CA ALA A 103 2.15 -0.42 -6.22
C ALA A 103 1.39 -1.08 -5.06
N ILE A 104 1.20 -2.41 -5.12
CA ILE A 104 0.51 -3.18 -4.08
C ILE A 104 1.30 -3.16 -2.77
N THR A 105 2.59 -3.47 -2.81
CA THR A 105 3.44 -3.47 -1.60
C THR A 105 3.51 -2.09 -0.94
N SER A 106 3.59 -1.01 -1.74
CA SER A 106 3.56 0.36 -1.23
C SER A 106 2.22 0.69 -0.55
N TYR A 107 1.10 0.27 -1.14
CA TYR A 107 -0.23 0.43 -0.56
C TYR A 107 -0.35 -0.29 0.79
N LEU A 108 0.08 -1.56 0.85
CA LEU A 108 0.00 -2.37 2.08
C LEU A 108 0.85 -1.79 3.20
N ASN A 109 2.07 -1.34 2.89
CA ASN A 109 2.94 -0.67 3.85
C ASN A 109 2.31 0.65 4.35
N GLY A 110 1.79 1.48 3.44
CA GLY A 110 1.09 2.71 3.80
C GLY A 110 -0.14 2.48 4.67
N LYS A 111 -0.97 1.48 4.33
CA LYS A 111 -2.13 1.05 5.14
C LYS A 111 -1.69 0.63 6.54
N ARG A 112 -0.70 -0.25 6.66
CA ARG A 112 -0.16 -0.73 7.94
C ARG A 112 0.35 0.42 8.81
N TYR A 113 1.16 1.31 8.25
CA TYR A 113 1.72 2.43 8.99
C TYR A 113 0.64 3.46 9.40
N THR A 114 -0.38 3.69 8.55
CA THR A 114 -1.48 4.60 8.89
C THR A 114 -2.35 4.04 10.00
N TYR A 115 -2.64 2.74 10.00
CA TYR A 115 -3.34 2.10 11.12
C TYR A 115 -2.56 2.23 12.42
N ARG A 116 -1.25 1.97 12.37
CA ARG A 116 -0.37 2.14 13.53
C ARG A 116 -0.39 3.58 14.05
N TYR A 117 -0.35 4.57 13.16
CA TYR A 117 -0.45 5.99 13.54
C TYR A 117 -1.79 6.33 14.22
N ILE A 118 -2.90 5.79 13.70
CA ILE A 118 -4.22 5.97 14.32
C ILE A 118 -4.25 5.36 15.72
N GLU A 119 -3.68 4.17 15.89
CA GLU A 119 -3.71 3.43 17.15
C GLU A 119 -2.77 4.02 18.21
N GLU A 120 -1.53 4.34 17.83
CA GLU A 120 -0.50 4.81 18.76
C GLU A 120 -0.64 6.29 19.09
N GLU A 121 -0.98 7.14 18.12
CA GLU A 121 -0.98 8.58 18.33
C GLU A 121 -2.42 9.07 18.54
N LEU A 122 -3.31 8.83 17.58
CA LEU A 122 -4.63 9.47 17.56
C LEU A 122 -5.61 8.92 18.61
N ASN A 123 -5.55 7.62 18.92
CA ASN A 123 -6.37 7.03 19.99
C ASN A 123 -5.81 7.35 21.39
N GLN A 124 -4.52 7.65 21.53
CA GLN A 124 -3.95 8.11 22.80
C GLN A 124 -4.43 9.54 23.12
N PHE A 125 -4.51 10.43 22.12
CA PHE A 125 -5.03 11.79 22.29
C PHE A 125 -6.49 11.82 22.75
N GLN A 126 -7.34 10.86 22.33
CA GLN A 126 -8.75 10.78 22.78
C GLN A 126 -8.93 10.28 24.23
N LYS A 127 -7.88 9.70 24.84
CA LYS A 127 -7.98 9.13 26.20
C LYS A 127 -7.56 10.10 27.31
N THR A 128 -7.04 11.26 26.93
CA THR A 128 -6.51 12.30 27.81
C THR A 128 -7.37 13.58 27.86
N GLU A 129 -8.50 13.61 27.15
CA GLU A 129 -9.64 14.52 27.40
C GLU A 129 -10.70 13.81 28.25
#